data_AF-A0A1A8CGP4-F1
#
_entry.id   AF-A0A1A8CGP4-F1
#
_cell.length_a   1.000
_cell.length_b   1.000
_cell.length_c   1.000
_cell.angle_alpha   90.00
_cell.angle_beta   90.00
_cell.angle_gamma   90.00
#
_symmetry.space_group_name_H-M   'P 1'
#
loop_
_entity.id
_entity.type
_entity.pdbx_description
1 polymer ?
#
loop_
_entity_poly.entity_id
_entity_poly.type
_entity_poly.pdbx_seq_one_letter_code
_entity_poly.pdbx_strand_id
1 'polypeptide(L)'
;RLGVVTGMHLAEVCNRQYPTIPRIILWLMVELAIIGSDMQEVIGCAIAFNLLSVGRIPLWAGVLITITDTFVFLFLDKYGLRKLEAFFGFLITVMAVSFGYEYVLVKPDQGEVLKGMFVPYCAGCGPVQLEQAVGIVGAVIMPHNIYLHSALVKSREVDRKDKKEVKEANKYFFIESSIALFVSFLINVFVVAV
;
A
#
# COMPACT_ATOMS: atom_id res chain seq x y z
N ARG A 1 -13.31 -10.34 -3.38
CA ARG A 1 -14.33 -11.38 -3.08
C ARG A 1 -15.50 -10.85 -2.26
N LEU A 2 -15.32 -10.37 -1.02
CA LEU A 2 -16.43 -9.88 -0.18
C LEU A 2 -17.31 -8.85 -0.90
N GLY A 3 -16.73 -7.75 -1.37
CA GLY A 3 -17.47 -6.71 -2.11
C GLY A 3 -18.12 -7.17 -3.42
N VAL A 4 -17.53 -8.16 -4.11
CA VAL A 4 -18.09 -8.74 -5.36
C VAL A 4 -19.35 -9.54 -5.07
N VAL A 5 -19.36 -10.31 -3.97
CA VAL A 5 -20.44 -11.26 -3.64
C VAL A 5 -21.55 -10.58 -2.84
N THR A 6 -21.21 -9.77 -1.83
CA THR A 6 -22.20 -9.14 -0.96
C THR A 6 -22.68 -7.80 -1.50
N GLY A 7 -21.92 -7.17 -2.38
CA GLY A 7 -22.22 -5.84 -2.89
C GLY A 7 -22.06 -4.70 -1.88
N MET A 8 -21.57 -5.04 -0.68
CA MET A 8 -21.37 -4.13 0.44
C MET A 8 -19.88 -3.94 0.73
N HIS A 9 -19.49 -2.75 1.19
CA HIS A 9 -18.13 -2.51 1.66
C HIS A 9 -17.92 -3.17 3.03
N LEU A 10 -16.66 -3.45 3.41
CA LEU A 10 -16.35 -4.15 4.66
C LEU A 10 -16.94 -3.42 5.89
N ALA A 11 -16.85 -2.09 5.92
CA ALA A 11 -17.46 -1.30 7.00
C ALA A 11 -19.01 -1.39 7.05
N GLU A 12 -19.70 -1.59 5.92
CA GLU A 12 -21.16 -1.78 5.84
C GLU A 12 -21.53 -3.14 6.46
N VAL A 13 -20.72 -4.17 6.17
CA VAL A 13 -20.89 -5.52 6.73
C VAL A 13 -20.62 -5.49 8.24
N CYS A 14 -19.53 -4.84 8.67
CA CYS A 14 -19.22 -4.69 10.09
C CYS A 14 -20.32 -3.91 10.82
N ASN A 15 -20.87 -2.86 10.21
CA ASN A 15 -21.98 -2.09 10.79
C ASN A 15 -23.27 -2.92 10.94
N ARG A 16 -23.54 -3.85 10.02
CA ARG A 16 -24.73 -4.73 10.10
C ARG A 16 -24.57 -5.87 11.09
N GLN A 17 -23.35 -6.39 11.26
CA GLN A 17 -23.11 -7.60 12.05
C GLN A 17 -22.73 -7.31 13.51
N TYR A 18 -22.07 -6.17 13.79
CA TYR A 18 -21.56 -5.87 15.13
C TYR A 18 -22.47 -4.90 15.92
N PRO A 19 -22.55 -5.04 17.26
CA PRO A 19 -23.20 -4.07 18.11
C PRO A 19 -22.41 -2.74 18.15
N THR A 20 -23.04 -1.69 18.68
CA THR A 20 -22.54 -0.30 18.63
C THR A 20 -21.16 -0.11 19.25
N ILE A 21 -20.84 -0.82 20.34
CA ILE A 21 -19.57 -0.66 21.06
C ILE A 21 -18.36 -1.18 20.25
N PRO A 22 -18.31 -2.45 19.79
CA PRO A 22 -17.24 -2.92 18.91
C PRO A 22 -17.11 -2.13 17.62
N ARG A 23 -18.23 -1.64 17.08
CA ARG A 23 -18.23 -0.81 15.86
C ARG A 23 -17.43 0.48 16.04
N ILE A 24 -17.61 1.18 17.15
CA ILE A 24 -16.89 2.43 17.44
C ILE A 24 -15.40 2.14 17.66
N ILE A 25 -15.05 1.06 18.36
CA ILE A 25 -13.65 0.66 18.56
C ILE A 25 -12.98 0.34 17.22
N LEU A 26 -13.64 -0.44 16.35
CA LEU A 26 -13.14 -0.76 15.02
C LEU A 26 -12.95 0.49 14.17
N TRP A 27 -13.91 1.42 14.21
CA TRP A 27 -13.79 2.69 13.51
C TRP A 27 -12.58 3.49 13.99
N LEU A 28 -12.42 3.63 15.31
CA LEU A 28 -11.29 4.38 15.89
C LEU A 28 -9.94 3.73 15.56
N MET A 29 -9.85 2.39 15.57
CA MET A 29 -8.62 1.69 15.16
C MET A 29 -8.27 1.93 13.69
N VAL A 30 -9.26 1.92 12.80
CA VAL A 30 -9.02 2.19 11.37
C VAL A 30 -8.63 3.65 11.15
N GLU A 31 -9.29 4.59 11.82
CA GLU A 31 -8.97 6.01 11.73
C GLU A 31 -7.53 6.29 12.19
N LEU A 32 -7.13 5.73 13.34
CA LEU A 32 -5.75 5.84 13.82
C LEU A 32 -4.73 5.21 12.85
N ALA A 33 -5.08 4.09 12.20
CA ALA A 33 -4.22 3.46 11.21
C ALA A 33 -4.06 4.31 9.94
N ILE A 34 -5.12 5.02 9.51
CA ILE A 34 -5.07 5.95 8.37
C ILE A 34 -4.20 7.15 8.71
N ILE A 35 -4.40 7.77 9.88
CA ILE A 35 -3.56 8.88 10.36
C ILE A 35 -2.08 8.45 10.45
N GLY A 36 -1.82 7.24 10.96
CA GLY A 36 -0.47 6.68 11.01
C GLY A 36 0.19 6.56 9.64
N SER A 37 -0.55 6.08 8.64
CA SER A 37 -0.08 5.95 7.27
C SER A 37 0.20 7.32 6.63
N ASP A 38 -0.71 8.28 6.80
CA ASP A 38 -0.58 9.65 6.28
C ASP A 38 0.63 10.38 6.89
N MET A 39 0.87 10.21 8.19
CA MET A 39 2.08 10.73 8.84
C MET A 39 3.36 10.20 8.20
N GLN A 40 3.41 8.91 7.85
CA GLN A 40 4.59 8.31 7.21
C GLN A 40 4.84 8.90 5.82
N GLU A 41 3.77 9.15 5.05
CA GLU A 41 3.84 9.77 3.73
C GLU A 41 4.35 11.22 3.81
N VAL A 42 3.79 12.03 4.71
CA VAL A 42 4.19 13.42 4.93
C VAL A 42 5.67 13.52 5.35
N ILE A 43 6.11 12.67 6.28
CA ILE A 43 7.52 12.64 6.73
C ILE A 43 8.43 12.23 5.57
N GLY A 44 8.07 11.20 4.81
CA GLY A 44 8.83 10.74 3.65
C GLY A 44 9.01 11.81 2.59
N CYS A 45 7.93 12.49 2.21
CA CYS A 45 7.97 13.60 1.25
C CYS A 45 8.80 14.78 1.75
N ALA A 46 8.67 15.17 3.02
CA ALA A 46 9.45 16.26 3.60
C ALA A 46 10.96 15.98 3.57
N ILE A 47 11.37 14.73 3.88
CA ILE A 47 12.76 14.29 3.79
C ILE A 47 13.24 14.26 2.34
N ALA A 48 12.41 13.76 1.40
CA ALA A 48 12.74 13.74 -0.02
C ALA A 48 12.99 15.16 -0.56
N PHE A 49 12.14 16.13 -0.23
CA PHE A 49 12.34 17.53 -0.63
C PHE A 49 13.60 18.13 -0.01
N ASN A 50 13.89 17.81 1.25
CA ASN A 50 15.10 18.28 1.92
C ASN A 50 16.38 17.76 1.22
N LEU A 51 16.40 16.46 0.87
CA LEU A 51 17.52 15.82 0.18
C LEU A 51 17.68 16.33 -1.27
N LEU A 52 16.59 16.38 -2.03
CA LEU A 52 16.59 16.85 -3.42
C LEU A 52 17.06 18.31 -3.54
N SER A 53 16.73 19.12 -2.53
CA SER A 53 17.09 20.54 -2.49
C SER A 53 18.49 20.78 -1.92
N VAL A 54 19.28 19.73 -1.66
CA VAL A 54 20.62 19.81 -1.04
C VAL A 54 20.58 20.67 0.25
N GLY A 55 19.55 20.45 1.07
CA GLY A 55 19.35 21.17 2.33
C GLY A 55 18.82 22.61 2.21
N ARG A 56 18.49 23.10 1.01
CA ARG A 56 17.90 24.46 0.83
C ARG A 56 16.50 24.59 1.41
N ILE A 57 15.71 23.50 1.39
CA ILE A 57 14.34 23.48 1.90
C ILE A 57 14.35 22.80 3.28
N PRO A 58 14.01 23.52 4.37
CA PRO A 58 13.92 22.92 5.70
C PRO A 58 12.70 22.00 5.82
N LEU A 59 12.75 21.04 6.76
CA LEU A 59 11.69 20.03 6.94
C LEU A 59 10.30 20.65 7.13
N TRP A 60 10.18 21.74 7.89
CA TRP A 60 8.90 22.43 8.10
C TRP A 60 8.29 22.98 6.80
N ALA A 61 9.13 23.42 5.86
CA ALA A 61 8.69 23.88 4.55
C ALA A 61 8.30 22.69 3.67
N GLY A 62 9.01 21.56 3.78
CA GLY A 62 8.61 20.30 3.14
C GLY A 62 7.21 19.84 3.55
N VAL A 63 6.88 19.91 4.85
CA VAL A 63 5.55 19.58 5.37
C VAL A 63 4.47 20.56 4.90
N LEU A 64 4.78 21.84 4.69
CA LEU A 64 3.81 22.78 4.09
C LEU A 64 3.52 22.46 2.62
N ILE A 65 4.52 21.96 1.90
CA ILE A 65 4.36 21.55 0.49
C ILE A 65 3.46 20.32 0.38
N THR A 66 3.54 19.35 1.31
CA THR A 66 2.66 18.17 1.28
C THR A 66 1.18 18.51 1.49
N ILE A 67 0.87 19.59 2.22
CA ILE A 67 -0.51 20.12 2.29
C ILE A 67 -0.98 20.57 0.90
N THR A 68 -0.09 21.14 0.08
CA THR A 68 -0.44 21.53 -1.29
C THR A 68 -0.67 20.31 -2.18
N ASP A 69 0.09 19.23 -1.96
CA ASP A 69 -0.05 17.98 -2.72
C ASP A 69 -1.43 17.33 -2.52
N THR A 70 -1.99 17.33 -1.31
CA THR A 70 -3.36 16.84 -1.07
C THR A 70 -4.42 17.63 -1.84
N PHE A 71 -4.24 18.94 -2.03
CA PHE A 71 -5.11 19.74 -2.91
C PHE A 71 -4.94 19.36 -4.39
N VAL A 72 -3.71 19.09 -4.83
CA VAL A 72 -3.45 18.60 -6.19
C VAL A 72 -4.13 17.25 -6.42
N PHE A 73 -4.04 16.33 -5.44
CA PHE A 73 -4.70 15.03 -5.50
C PHE A 73 -6.22 15.16 -5.61
N LEU A 74 -6.85 16.00 -4.78
CA LEU A 74 -8.29 16.32 -4.86
C LEU A 74 -8.69 16.87 -6.24
N PHE A 75 -7.83 17.69 -6.85
CA PHE A 75 -8.07 18.20 -8.20
C PHE A 75 -7.96 17.09 -9.24
N LEU A 76 -7.00 16.17 -9.09
CA LEU A 76 -6.77 15.04 -9.98
C LEU A 76 -7.92 14.01 -9.95
N ASP A 77 -8.53 13.79 -8.78
CA ASP A 77 -9.68 12.89 -8.62
C ASP A 77 -10.85 13.31 -9.53
N LYS A 78 -11.03 14.62 -9.75
CA LYS A 78 -12.05 15.18 -10.64
C LYS A 78 -11.83 14.83 -12.14
N TYR A 79 -10.62 14.44 -12.54
CA TYR A 79 -10.28 14.10 -13.94
C TYR A 79 -10.53 12.63 -14.30
N GLY A 80 -10.97 11.81 -13.34
CA GLY A 80 -11.46 10.45 -13.57
C GLY A 80 -10.43 9.34 -13.32
N LEU A 81 -10.94 8.20 -12.82
CA LEU A 81 -10.20 7.04 -12.33
C LEU A 81 -9.08 6.53 -13.27
N ARG A 82 -9.33 6.46 -14.59
CA ARG A 82 -8.35 5.90 -15.53
C ARG A 82 -7.06 6.74 -15.65
N LYS A 83 -7.15 8.06 -15.51
CA LYS A 83 -5.97 8.95 -15.60
C LYS A 83 -5.13 8.87 -14.33
N LEU A 84 -5.80 8.78 -13.19
CA LEU A 84 -5.20 8.61 -11.87
C LEU A 84 -4.51 7.25 -11.75
N GLU A 85 -5.09 6.18 -12.27
CA GLU A 85 -4.45 4.85 -12.34
C GLU A 85 -3.17 4.87 -13.19
N ALA A 86 -3.20 5.53 -14.37
CA ALA A 86 -2.01 5.67 -15.20
C ALA A 86 -0.90 6.49 -14.53
N PHE A 87 -1.26 7.52 -13.77
CA PHE A 87 -0.31 8.33 -13.00
C PHE A 87 0.38 7.50 -11.90
N PHE A 88 -0.38 6.73 -11.12
CA PHE A 88 0.22 5.83 -10.12
C PHE A 88 1.07 4.74 -10.76
N GLY A 89 0.64 4.16 -11.88
CA GLY A 89 1.43 3.20 -12.65
C GLY A 89 2.78 3.77 -13.09
N PHE A 90 2.81 5.02 -13.53
CA PHE A 90 4.06 5.72 -13.86
C PHE A 90 4.97 5.89 -12.62
N LEU A 91 4.44 6.36 -11.49
CA LEU A 91 5.22 6.52 -10.26
C LEU A 91 5.82 5.20 -9.75
N ILE A 92 5.01 4.13 -9.73
CA ILE A 92 5.48 2.79 -9.34
C ILE A 92 6.57 2.29 -10.29
N THR A 93 6.43 2.55 -11.59
CA THR A 93 7.45 2.17 -12.59
C THR A 93 8.78 2.89 -12.35
N VAL A 94 8.74 4.21 -12.10
CA VAL A 94 9.94 5.00 -11.80
C VAL A 94 10.65 4.48 -10.54
N MET A 95 9.87 4.14 -9.50
CA MET A 95 10.40 3.57 -8.26
C MET A 95 11.03 2.20 -8.50
N ALA A 96 10.35 1.31 -9.21
CA ALA A 96 10.84 -0.04 -9.52
C ALA A 96 12.12 -0.02 -10.37
N VAL A 97 12.21 0.89 -11.35
CA VAL A 97 13.41 1.04 -12.20
C VAL A 97 14.58 1.60 -11.39
N SER A 98 14.35 2.61 -10.55
CA SER A 98 15.40 3.23 -9.72
C SER A 98 16.02 2.22 -8.75
N PHE A 99 15.19 1.53 -7.95
CA PHE A 99 15.67 0.52 -7.01
C PHE A 99 16.22 -0.72 -7.72
N GLY A 100 15.63 -1.12 -8.86
CA GLY A 100 16.15 -2.20 -9.67
C GLY A 100 17.54 -1.90 -10.23
N TYR A 101 17.81 -0.65 -10.59
CA TYR A 101 19.14 -0.22 -11.04
C TYR A 101 20.18 -0.27 -9.90
N GLU A 102 19.84 0.24 -8.71
CA GLU A 102 20.70 0.14 -7.52
C GLU A 102 21.00 -1.31 -7.15
N TYR A 103 20.00 -2.19 -7.20
CA TYR A 103 20.18 -3.62 -6.94
C TYR A 103 21.22 -4.26 -7.88
N VAL A 104 21.19 -3.92 -9.17
CA VAL A 104 22.15 -4.44 -10.16
C VAL A 104 23.56 -3.86 -9.94
N LEU A 105 23.67 -2.63 -9.47
CA LEU A 105 24.97 -1.99 -9.17
C LEU A 105 25.63 -2.58 -7.92
N VAL A 106 24.87 -2.75 -6.84
CA VAL A 106 25.36 -3.28 -5.56
C VAL A 106 25.77 -4.75 -5.69
N LYS A 107 25.20 -5.49 -6.66
CA LYS A 107 25.44 -6.93 -6.90
C LYS A 107 25.41 -7.75 -5.61
N PRO A 108 24.29 -7.74 -4.87
CA PRO A 108 24.17 -8.54 -3.67
C PRO A 108 24.34 -10.03 -4.00
N ASP A 109 24.90 -10.79 -3.05
CA ASP A 109 25.03 -12.23 -3.18
C ASP A 109 23.64 -12.87 -3.32
N GLN A 110 23.35 -13.34 -4.53
CA GLN A 110 22.05 -13.92 -4.87
C GLN A 110 21.76 -15.18 -4.04
N GLY A 111 22.80 -15.91 -3.65
CA GLY A 111 22.68 -17.10 -2.82
C GLY A 111 22.26 -16.76 -1.39
N GLU A 112 22.80 -15.71 -0.80
CA GLU A 112 22.39 -15.23 0.52
C GLU A 112 20.99 -14.62 0.51
N VAL A 113 20.63 -13.84 -0.52
CA VAL A 113 19.26 -13.31 -0.69
C VAL A 113 18.24 -14.45 -0.81
N LEU A 114 18.49 -15.42 -1.68
CA LEU A 114 17.62 -16.60 -1.83
C LEU A 114 17.53 -17.41 -0.55
N LYS A 115 18.65 -17.60 0.15
CA LYS A 115 18.66 -18.30 1.44
C LYS A 115 17.85 -17.55 2.50
N GLY A 116 17.96 -16.23 2.57
CA GLY A 116 17.18 -15.38 3.48
C GLY A 116 15.68 -15.35 3.14
N MET A 117 15.31 -15.46 1.87
CA MET A 117 13.92 -15.53 1.43
C MET A 117 13.22 -16.84 1.82
N PHE A 118 13.93 -17.97 1.76
CA PHE A 118 13.34 -19.30 1.98
C PHE A 118 13.60 -19.88 3.37
N VAL A 119 14.65 -19.41 4.07
CA VAL A 119 15.03 -19.88 5.39
C VAL A 119 14.93 -18.71 6.37
N PRO A 120 13.82 -18.58 7.13
CA PRO A 120 13.69 -17.56 8.17
C PRO A 120 14.53 -17.98 9.38
N TYR A 121 15.85 -17.85 9.26
CA TYR A 121 16.80 -18.16 10.33
C TYR A 121 17.62 -16.91 10.64
N CYS A 122 17.59 -16.52 11.91
CA CYS A 122 18.40 -15.42 12.40
C CYS A 122 19.26 -15.92 13.55
N ALA A 123 20.55 -16.12 13.28
CA ALA A 123 21.52 -16.47 14.30
C ALA A 123 21.83 -15.20 15.13
N GLY A 124 21.28 -15.10 16.35
CA GLY A 124 21.54 -13.98 17.25
C GLY A 124 20.58 -12.78 17.14
N CYS A 125 19.36 -12.97 16.61
CA CYS A 125 18.35 -11.91 16.62
C CYS A 125 18.05 -11.44 18.06
N GLY A 126 18.25 -10.14 18.30
CA GLY A 126 17.82 -9.46 19.50
C GLY A 126 16.42 -8.84 19.34
N PRO A 127 15.97 -8.05 20.33
CA PRO A 127 14.66 -7.39 20.28
C PRO A 127 14.54 -6.40 19.10
N VAL A 128 15.62 -5.74 18.71
CA VAL A 128 15.64 -4.72 17.64
C VAL A 128 15.29 -5.33 16.28
N GLN A 129 15.87 -6.48 15.94
CA GLN A 129 15.57 -7.17 14.68
C GLN A 129 14.13 -7.69 14.66
N LEU A 130 13.60 -8.08 15.83
CA LEU A 130 12.23 -8.55 15.97
C LEU A 130 11.23 -7.39 15.80
N GLU A 131 11.54 -6.21 16.36
CA GLU A 131 10.80 -4.97 16.12
C GLU A 131 10.79 -4.59 14.64
N GLN A 132 11.94 -4.67 13.95
CA GLN A 132 12.01 -4.44 12.50
C GLN A 132 11.17 -5.45 11.71
N ALA A 133 11.23 -6.74 12.07
CA ALA A 133 10.43 -7.77 11.42
C ALA A 133 8.93 -7.52 11.60
N VAL A 134 8.49 -7.18 12.81
CA VAL A 134 7.09 -6.81 13.09
C VAL A 134 6.71 -5.54 12.33
N GLY A 135 7.61 -4.57 12.24
CA GLY A 135 7.43 -3.35 11.45
C GLY A 135 7.23 -3.62 9.97
N ILE A 136 8.04 -4.51 9.36
CA ILE A 136 7.90 -4.92 7.96
C ILE A 136 6.54 -5.62 7.75
N VAL A 137 6.15 -6.53 8.65
CA VAL A 137 4.84 -7.19 8.57
C VAL A 137 3.70 -6.18 8.66
N GLY A 138 3.79 -5.22 9.58
CA GLY A 138 2.80 -4.14 9.74
C GLY A 138 2.73 -3.21 8.52
N ALA A 139 3.87 -2.91 7.90
CA ALA A 139 3.94 -2.09 6.69
C ALA A 139 3.32 -2.80 5.48
N VAL A 140 3.45 -4.12 5.37
CA VAL A 140 2.86 -4.91 4.26
C VAL A 140 1.37 -5.14 4.47
N ILE A 141 0.95 -5.43 5.70
CA ILE A 141 -0.45 -5.73 6.02
C ILE A 141 -1.15 -4.46 6.52
N MET A 142 -1.45 -3.55 5.59
CA MET A 142 -2.18 -2.32 5.88
C MET A 142 -3.69 -2.61 6.06
N PRO A 143 -4.26 -2.50 7.28
CA PRO A 143 -5.65 -2.89 7.53
C PRO A 143 -6.66 -2.00 6.80
N HIS A 144 -6.35 -0.71 6.62
CA HIS A 144 -7.22 0.21 5.88
C HIS A 144 -7.31 -0.12 4.38
N ASN A 145 -6.26 -0.72 3.79
CA ASN A 145 -6.29 -1.17 2.40
C ASN A 145 -7.33 -2.28 2.17
N ILE A 146 -7.64 -3.09 3.18
CA ILE A 146 -8.70 -4.10 3.08
C ILE A 146 -10.07 -3.43 2.94
N TYR A 147 -10.31 -2.35 3.69
CA TYR A 147 -11.53 -1.55 3.57
C TYR A 147 -11.59 -0.85 2.21
N LEU A 148 -10.50 -0.20 1.78
CA LEU A 148 -10.42 0.50 0.51
C LEU A 148 -10.63 -0.44 -0.68
N HIS A 149 -9.95 -1.59 -0.71
CA HIS A 149 -10.08 -2.58 -1.78
C HIS A 149 -11.50 -3.16 -1.83
N SER A 150 -12.21 -3.26 -0.69
CA SER A 150 -13.62 -3.67 -0.68
C SER A 150 -14.55 -2.65 -1.33
N ALA A 151 -14.21 -1.35 -1.25
CA ALA A 151 -14.96 -0.25 -1.86
C ALA A 151 -14.61 -0.06 -3.35
N LEU A 152 -13.33 -0.14 -3.71
CA LEU A 152 -12.88 -0.03 -5.12
C LEU A 152 -13.43 -1.15 -5.99
N VAL A 153 -13.52 -2.37 -5.48
CA VAL A 153 -14.12 -3.50 -6.22
C VAL A 153 -15.63 -3.29 -6.49
N LYS A 154 -16.30 -2.37 -5.76
CA LYS A 154 -17.70 -1.99 -5.99
C LYS A 154 -17.86 -0.95 -7.11
N SER A 155 -16.82 -0.19 -7.46
CA SER A 155 -16.89 0.86 -8.49
C SER A 155 -16.95 0.31 -9.92
N ARG A 156 -16.54 -0.95 -10.14
CA ARG A 156 -16.77 -1.65 -11.40
C ARG A 156 -18.17 -2.27 -11.41
N GLU A 157 -18.96 -1.94 -12.43
CA GLU A 157 -20.27 -2.54 -12.66
C GLU A 157 -20.11 -4.04 -12.94
N VAL A 158 -20.71 -4.87 -12.10
CA VAL A 158 -20.78 -6.33 -12.27
C VAL A 158 -22.23 -6.71 -12.09
N ASP A 159 -22.85 -7.42 -13.05
CA ASP A 159 -24.20 -7.93 -12.83
C ASP A 159 -24.14 -9.08 -11.81
N ARG A 160 -24.69 -8.80 -10.62
CA ARG A 160 -24.68 -9.73 -9.49
C ARG A 160 -25.75 -10.82 -9.64
N LYS A 161 -26.62 -10.73 -10.66
CA LYS A 161 -27.64 -11.74 -10.95
C LYS A 161 -27.07 -12.93 -11.72
N ASP A 162 -26.02 -12.74 -12.52
CA ASP A 162 -25.35 -13.83 -13.23
C ASP A 162 -24.14 -14.37 -12.44
N LYS A 163 -24.23 -15.65 -12.06
CA LYS A 163 -23.13 -16.36 -11.37
C LYS A 163 -21.87 -16.47 -12.23
N LYS A 164 -21.98 -16.45 -13.56
CA LYS A 164 -20.84 -16.50 -14.48
C LYS A 164 -20.05 -15.21 -14.45
N GLU A 165 -20.72 -14.06 -14.54
CA GLU A 165 -20.07 -12.74 -14.45
C GLU A 165 -19.40 -12.52 -13.09
N VAL A 166 -20.04 -12.93 -12.00
CA VAL A 166 -19.44 -12.86 -10.65
C VAL A 166 -18.18 -13.74 -10.54
N LYS A 167 -18.16 -14.91 -11.18
CA LYS A 167 -17.00 -15.81 -11.19
C LYS A 167 -15.86 -15.23 -12.03
N GLU A 168 -16.19 -14.65 -13.18
CA GLU A 168 -15.23 -14.03 -14.08
C GLU A 168 -14.63 -12.76 -13.47
N ALA A 169 -15.44 -11.88 -12.90
CA ALA A 169 -14.99 -10.70 -12.16
C ALA A 169 -14.05 -11.10 -11.00
N ASN A 170 -14.40 -12.12 -10.22
CA ASN A 170 -13.51 -12.62 -9.16
C ASN A 170 -12.17 -13.13 -9.70
N LYS A 171 -12.14 -13.74 -10.89
CA LYS A 171 -10.90 -14.21 -11.52
C LYS A 171 -10.02 -13.03 -11.95
N TYR A 172 -10.60 -12.02 -12.62
CA TYR A 172 -9.84 -10.83 -13.02
C TYR A 172 -9.30 -10.06 -11.82
N PHE A 173 -10.13 -9.81 -10.80
CA PHE A 173 -9.67 -9.16 -9.58
C PHE A 173 -8.59 -9.96 -8.87
N PHE A 174 -8.68 -11.29 -8.85
CA PHE A 174 -7.63 -12.12 -8.27
C PHE A 174 -6.30 -11.96 -9.02
N ILE A 175 -6.33 -12.01 -10.36
CA ILE A 175 -5.12 -11.83 -11.18
C ILE A 175 -4.54 -10.43 -10.99
N GLU A 176 -5.38 -9.39 -11.02
CA GLU A 176 -4.97 -7.98 -10.82
C GLU A 176 -4.31 -7.79 -9.45
N SER A 177 -4.96 -8.23 -8.36
CA SER A 177 -4.40 -8.17 -7.01
C SER A 177 -3.12 -9.02 -6.87
N SER A 178 -3.07 -10.21 -7.48
CA SER A 178 -1.88 -11.08 -7.43
C SER A 178 -0.68 -10.45 -8.13
N ILE A 179 -0.88 -9.82 -9.29
CA ILE A 179 0.19 -9.13 -10.02
C ILE A 179 0.66 -7.91 -9.20
N ALA A 180 -0.27 -7.11 -8.68
CA ALA A 180 0.07 -5.93 -7.87
C ALA A 180 0.88 -6.30 -6.61
N LEU A 181 0.44 -7.34 -5.88
CA LEU A 181 1.16 -7.84 -4.70
C LEU A 181 2.51 -8.46 -5.05
N PHE A 182 2.63 -9.14 -6.20
CA PHE A 182 3.90 -9.68 -6.67
C PHE A 182 4.91 -8.58 -7.02
N VAL A 183 4.47 -7.51 -7.69
CA VAL A 183 5.30 -6.34 -7.98
C VAL A 183 5.71 -5.64 -6.67
N SER A 184 4.78 -5.46 -5.73
CA SER A 184 5.09 -4.90 -4.41
C SER A 184 6.12 -5.74 -3.65
N PHE A 185 5.99 -7.08 -3.70
CA PHE A 185 6.97 -7.99 -3.12
C PHE A 185 8.36 -7.82 -3.74
N LEU A 186 8.48 -7.75 -5.08
CA LEU A 186 9.76 -7.54 -5.75
C LEU A 186 10.42 -6.21 -5.35
N ILE A 187 9.64 -5.13 -5.26
CA ILE A 187 10.14 -3.83 -4.83
C ILE A 187 10.66 -3.92 -3.39
N ASN A 188 9.91 -4.55 -2.48
CA ASN A 188 10.35 -4.73 -1.10
C ASN A 188 11.64 -5.55 -1.00
N VAL A 189 11.80 -6.59 -1.83
CA VAL A 189 13.05 -7.36 -1.89
C VAL A 189 14.22 -6.48 -2.35
N PHE A 190 14.03 -5.65 -3.38
CA PHE A 190 15.08 -4.75 -3.84
C PHE A 190 15.45 -3.70 -2.78
N VAL A 191 14.46 -3.13 -2.10
CA VAL A 191 14.70 -2.12 -1.04
C VAL A 191 15.42 -2.72 0.17
N VAL A 192 15.14 -3.97 0.53
CA VAL A 192 15.80 -4.63 1.68
C VAL A 192 17.19 -5.16 1.32
N ALA A 193 17.42 -5.50 0.04
CA ALA A 193 18.69 -6.06 -0.42
C ALA A 193 19.76 -5.01 -0.77
N VAL A 194 19.35 -3.75 -0.99
CA VAL A 194 20.24 -2.58 -1.19
C VAL A 194 20.54 -1.94 0.15
#